data_AF-A0A537RFS1-F1
#
_entry.id   AF-A0A537RFS1-F1
#
_cell.length_a   1.000
_cell.length_b   1.000
_cell.length_c   1.000
_cell.angle_alpha   90.00
_cell.angle_beta   90.00
_cell.angle_gamma   90.00
#
_symmetry.space_group_name_H-M   'P 1'
#
loop_
_entity.id
_entity.type
_entity.pdbx_description
1 polymer ?
#
loop_
_entity_poly.entity_id
_entity_poly.type
_entity_poly.pdbx_seq_one_letter_code
_entity_poly.pdbx_strand_id
1 'polypeptide(L)'
;MVFAAATFSALRLEQLTRPDFARTEGPARLTPREIAVLRLISTGARHREVAKALQIGEETVRSHLKKVQIKLGVRNRAHAVAEALRQNLIP
;
A
#
# COMPACT_ATOMS: atom_id res chain seq x y z
N MET A 1 -0.98 28.03 10.86
CA MET A 1 -0.58 26.86 10.05
C MET A 1 -1.75 25.89 10.03
N VAL A 2 -2.60 25.99 9.01
CA VAL A 2 -3.91 25.33 8.95
C VAL A 2 -3.75 23.88 8.52
N PHE A 3 -4.17 22.94 9.36
CA PHE A 3 -4.29 21.53 9.01
C PHE A 3 -5.46 21.34 8.03
N ALA A 4 -5.19 21.34 6.73
CA ALA A 4 -6.14 20.90 5.72
C ALA A 4 -6.07 19.36 5.57
N ALA A 5 -6.58 18.66 6.57
CA ALA A 5 -6.72 17.20 6.55
C ALA A 5 -8.21 16.82 6.56
N ALA A 6 -8.97 17.20 5.53
CA ALA A 6 -10.38 16.85 5.43
C ALA A 6 -10.96 16.91 4.00
N THR A 7 -10.28 16.36 2.98
CA THR A 7 -10.87 16.37 1.62
C THR A 7 -10.76 15.07 0.82
N PHE A 8 -10.02 14.07 1.30
CA PHE A 8 -9.87 12.84 0.50
C PHE A 8 -10.99 11.80 0.70
N SER A 9 -11.76 11.88 1.78
CA SER A 9 -12.88 10.94 2.01
C SER A 9 -14.15 11.32 1.24
N ALA A 10 -14.40 12.61 1.00
CA ALA A 10 -15.62 13.07 0.32
C ALA A 10 -15.49 13.06 -1.22
N LEU A 11 -14.31 13.37 -1.78
CA LEU A 11 -14.10 13.32 -3.24
C LEU A 11 -13.94 11.90 -3.80
N ARG A 12 -13.89 10.88 -2.94
CA ARG A 12 -13.65 9.49 -3.34
C ARG A 12 -14.92 8.64 -3.41
N LEU A 13 -16.07 9.16 -2.98
CA LEU A 13 -17.32 8.39 -3.01
C LEU A 13 -17.81 8.14 -4.44
N GLU A 14 -17.64 9.10 -5.36
CA GLU A 14 -17.99 8.89 -6.77
C GLU A 14 -16.96 8.03 -7.54
N GLN A 15 -15.68 8.07 -7.15
CA GLN A 15 -14.65 7.21 -7.75
C GLN A 15 -14.68 5.78 -7.20
N LEU A 16 -15.43 5.48 -6.14
CA LEU A 16 -15.61 4.12 -5.62
C LEU A 16 -16.49 3.25 -6.52
N THR A 17 -17.27 3.84 -7.43
CA THR A 17 -18.13 3.10 -8.38
C THR A 17 -17.43 2.77 -9.69
N ARG A 18 -16.22 3.28 -9.93
CA ARG A 18 -15.34 2.77 -10.98
C ARG A 18 -14.26 1.91 -10.34
N PRO A 19 -14.41 0.58 -10.37
CA PRO A 19 -13.31 -0.27 -10.01
C PRO A 19 -12.21 -0.09 -11.07
N ASP A 20 -11.20 0.73 -10.78
CA ASP A 20 -9.85 0.63 -11.37
C ASP A 20 -9.16 -0.70 -10.98
N PHE A 21 -9.95 -1.73 -10.64
CA PHE A 21 -9.56 -3.11 -10.37
C PHE A 21 -9.57 -3.96 -11.66
N ALA A 22 -10.01 -3.40 -12.80
CA ALA A 22 -10.30 -4.16 -14.03
C ALA A 22 -9.11 -4.36 -14.99
N ARG A 23 -7.86 -4.49 -14.51
CA ARG A 23 -6.77 -5.01 -15.36
C ARG A 23 -5.62 -5.69 -14.59
N THR A 24 -5.95 -6.65 -13.74
CA THR A 24 -4.96 -7.67 -13.36
C THR A 24 -5.66 -9.01 -13.20
N GLU A 25 -6.06 -9.58 -14.33
CA GLU A 25 -6.54 -10.96 -14.38
C GLU A 25 -5.32 -11.89 -14.24
N GLY A 26 -5.24 -12.54 -13.08
CA GLY A 26 -4.16 -13.41 -12.63
C GLY A 26 -4.09 -13.38 -11.08
N PRO A 27 -3.55 -14.42 -10.42
CA PRO A 27 -3.50 -14.51 -8.96
C PRO A 27 -3.00 -13.19 -8.37
N ALA A 28 -3.78 -12.63 -7.44
CA ALA A 28 -3.80 -11.21 -7.06
C ALA A 28 -2.42 -10.54 -6.96
N ARG A 29 -1.92 -10.02 -8.09
CA ARG A 29 -0.61 -9.35 -8.12
C ARG A 29 -0.67 -8.05 -7.30
N LEU A 30 0.41 -7.76 -6.59
CA LEU A 30 0.58 -6.47 -5.94
C LEU A 30 0.64 -5.37 -7.01
N THR A 31 -0.02 -4.24 -6.74
CA THR A 31 0.07 -3.04 -7.57
C THR A 31 1.47 -2.42 -7.44
N PRO A 32 1.90 -1.58 -8.40
CA PRO A 32 3.18 -0.87 -8.31
C PRO A 32 3.33 -0.05 -7.02
N ARG A 33 2.23 0.55 -6.53
CA ARG A 33 2.24 1.36 -5.31
C ARG A 33 2.40 0.50 -4.05
N GLU A 34 1.75 -0.65 -4.02
CA GLU A 34 1.91 -1.65 -2.95
C GLU A 34 3.34 -2.20 -2.91
N ILE A 35 3.95 -2.49 -4.06
CA ILE A 35 5.35 -2.90 -4.17
C ILE A 35 6.28 -1.80 -3.65
N ALA A 36 6.05 -0.54 -4.02
CA ALA A 36 6.87 0.59 -3.57
C ALA A 36 6.82 0.76 -2.04
N VAL A 37 5.62 0.65 -1.45
CA VAL A 37 5.44 0.66 0.02
C VAL A 37 6.20 -0.51 0.66
N LEU A 38 6.06 -1.71 0.12
CA LEU A 38 6.67 -2.91 0.68
C LEU A 38 8.20 -2.89 0.59
N ARG A 39 8.76 -2.35 -0.49
CA ARG A 39 10.21 -2.12 -0.67
C ARG A 39 10.78 -1.19 0.39
N LEU A 40 10.09 -0.10 0.71
CA LEU A 40 10.57 0.81 1.76
C LEU A 40 10.41 0.17 3.15
N ILE A 41 9.38 -0.63 3.37
CA ILE A 41 9.22 -1.35 4.64
C ILE A 41 10.31 -2.42 4.81
N SER A 42 10.76 -3.07 3.73
CA SER A 42 11.83 -4.09 3.82
C SER A 42 13.18 -3.51 4.23
N THR A 43 13.42 -2.21 4.01
CA THR A 43 14.61 -1.51 4.53
C THR A 43 14.50 -1.11 6.01
N GLY A 44 13.38 -1.43 6.66
CA GLY A 44 13.12 -1.06 8.05
C GLY A 44 12.40 0.28 8.24
N ALA A 45 12.02 0.97 7.15
CA ALA A 45 11.37 2.27 7.24
C ALA A 45 10.04 2.21 8.03
N ARG A 46 9.82 3.23 8.84
CA ARG A 46 8.55 3.47 9.57
C ARG A 46 7.52 4.09 8.64
N HIS A 47 6.23 3.97 8.96
CA HIS A 47 5.15 4.48 8.08
C HIS A 47 5.30 5.97 7.74
N ARG A 48 5.79 6.79 8.68
CA ARG A 48 6.11 8.22 8.45
C ARG A 48 7.19 8.44 7.40
N GLU A 49 8.20 7.58 7.36
CA GLU A 49 9.33 7.67 6.43
C GLU A 49 8.89 7.22 5.04
N VAL A 50 8.09 6.16 4.97
CA VAL A 50 7.44 5.71 3.73
C VAL A 50 6.50 6.80 3.18
N ALA A 51 5.68 7.40 4.05
CA ALA A 51 4.75 8.47 3.70
C ALA A 51 5.50 9.67 3.10
N LYS A 52 6.60 10.09 3.73
CA LYS A 52 7.48 11.15 3.22
C LYS A 52 8.12 10.76 1.88
N ALA A 53 8.69 9.57 1.77
CA ALA A 53 9.37 9.10 0.56
C ALA A 53 8.43 8.99 -0.65
N LEU A 54 7.17 8.61 -0.42
CA LEU A 54 6.16 8.44 -1.47
C LEU A 54 5.23 9.64 -1.64
N GLN A 55 5.38 10.70 -0.83
CA GLN A 55 4.53 11.89 -0.81
C GLN A 55 3.03 11.56 -0.64
N ILE A 56 2.71 10.74 0.37
CA ILE A 56 1.34 10.35 0.75
C ILE A 56 1.14 10.44 2.26
N GLY A 57 -0.10 10.29 2.74
CA GLY A 57 -0.38 10.25 4.18
C GLY A 57 0.02 8.92 4.84
N GLU A 58 0.34 8.94 6.14
CA GLU A 58 0.62 7.71 6.90
C GLU A 58 -0.55 6.72 6.90
N GLU A 59 -1.79 7.21 7.00
CA GLU A 59 -2.98 6.37 6.87
C GLU A 59 -3.08 5.70 5.50
N THR A 60 -2.64 6.38 4.44
CA THR A 60 -2.57 5.81 3.09
C THR A 60 -1.54 4.67 3.04
N VAL A 61 -0.38 4.84 3.71
CA VAL A 61 0.62 3.76 3.85
C VAL A 61 0.03 2.56 4.60
N ARG A 62 -0.66 2.79 5.72
CA ARG A 62 -1.35 1.72 6.50
C ARG A 62 -2.36 0.98 5.62
N SER A 63 -3.14 1.70 4.82
CA SER A 63 -4.12 1.12 3.89
C SER A 63 -3.46 0.27 2.81
N HIS A 64 -2.38 0.74 2.18
CA HIS A 64 -1.62 -0.04 1.21
C HIS A 64 -1.04 -1.31 1.84
N LEU A 65 -0.45 -1.20 3.05
CA LEU A 65 0.10 -2.35 3.75
C LEU A 65 -0.96 -3.38 4.12
N LYS A 66 -2.17 -2.96 4.52
CA LYS A 66 -3.29 -3.86 4.76
C LYS A 66 -3.70 -4.62 3.50
N LYS A 67 -3.76 -3.94 2.35
CA LYS A 67 -4.05 -4.56 1.05
C LYS A 67 -2.97 -5.57 0.64
N VAL A 68 -1.69 -5.24 0.85
CA VAL A 68 -0.58 -6.18 0.65
C VAL A 68 -0.77 -7.43 1.49
N GLN A 69 -1.07 -7.27 2.78
CA GLN A 69 -1.23 -8.41 3.68
C GLN A 69 -2.38 -9.33 3.24
N ILE A 70 -3.50 -8.75 2.82
CA ILE A 70 -4.65 -9.51 2.28
C ILE A 70 -4.27 -10.24 0.98
N LYS A 71 -3.62 -9.56 0.04
CA LYS A 71 -3.22 -10.15 -1.26
C LYS A 71 -2.19 -11.25 -1.12
N LEU A 72 -1.27 -11.11 -0.16
CA LEU A 72 -0.23 -12.11 0.12
C LEU A 72 -0.70 -13.20 1.10
N GLY A 73 -1.89 -13.10 1.70
CA GLY A 73 -2.38 -14.06 2.68
C GLY A 73 -1.60 -14.08 4.01
N VAL A 74 -0.96 -12.96 4.37
CA VAL A 74 -0.08 -12.85 5.54
C VAL A 74 -0.72 -12.03 6.66
N ARG A 75 -0.18 -12.18 7.88
CA ARG A 75 -0.80 -11.65 9.10
C ARG A 75 -0.20 -10.34 9.62
N ASN A 76 1.01 -9.99 9.20
CA ASN A 76 1.70 -8.79 9.70
C ASN A 76 2.77 -8.29 8.71
N ARG A 77 3.36 -7.13 9.02
CA ARG A 77 4.38 -6.48 8.17
C ARG A 77 5.61 -7.33 7.94
N ALA A 78 6.09 -8.04 8.96
CA ALA A 78 7.32 -8.83 8.85
C ALA A 78 7.08 -10.06 7.96
N HIS A 79 5.94 -10.71 8.13
CA HIS A 79 5.50 -11.80 7.28
C HIS A 79 5.30 -11.31 5.83
N ALA A 80 4.73 -10.13 5.61
CA ALA A 80 4.59 -9.54 4.28
C ALA A 80 5.94 -9.31 3.56
N VAL A 81 6.94 -8.82 4.29
CA VAL A 81 8.29 -8.65 3.73
C VAL A 81 8.92 -10.00 3.39
N ALA A 82 8.86 -10.96 4.32
CA ALA A 82 9.40 -12.30 4.10
C ALA A 82 8.74 -13.01 2.90
N GLU A 83 7.41 -12.88 2.78
CA GLU A 83 6.64 -13.43 1.67
C GLU A 83 7.03 -12.80 0.33
N ALA A 84 7.15 -11.47 0.29
CA ALA A 84 7.51 -10.76 -0.92
C ALA A 84 8.95 -11.04 -1.38
N LEU A 85 9.89 -11.23 -0.46
CA LEU A 85 11.25 -11.69 -0.78
C LEU A 85 11.21 -13.12 -1.35
N ARG A 86 10.47 -14.03 -0.71
CA ARG A 86 10.36 -15.42 -1.18
C ARG A 86 9.72 -15.53 -2.57
N GLN A 87 8.79 -14.64 -2.89
CA GLN A 87 8.13 -14.53 -4.19
C GLN A 87 8.90 -13.65 -5.19
N ASN A 88 10.09 -13.12 -4.85
CA ASN A 88 10.88 -12.20 -5.69
C ASN A 88 10.10 -10.95 -6.16
N LEU A 89 9.16 -10.46 -5.36
CA LEU A 89 8.37 -9.25 -5.64
C LEU A 89 9.13 -7.96 -5.32
N ILE A 90 10.10 -8.06 -4.41
CA ILE A 90 11.00 -7.00 -3.98
C ILE A 90 12.43 -7.56 -3.92
N PRO A 91 13.45 -6.72 -4.19
CA PRO A 91 14.85 -7.12 -4.10
C PRO A 91 15.29 -7.37 -2.66
#